data_AF-A0A519GKH3-F1
#
_entry.id   AF-A0A519GKH3-F1
#
_cell.length_a   1.000
_cell.length_b   1.000
_cell.length_c   1.000
_cell.angle_alpha   90.00
_cell.angle_beta   90.00
_cell.angle_gamma   90.00
#
_symmetry.space_group_name_H-M   'P 1'
#
loop_
_entity.id
_entity.type
_entity.pdbx_description
1 polymer ?
#
loop_
_entity_poly.entity_id
_entity_poly.type
_entity_poly.pdbx_seq_one_letter_code
_entity_poly.pdbx_strand_id
1 'polypeptide(L)' 'IQSEDFRFVRPLIGFETFAKGELIAHNGADDIRAPCDDCTVFMPAQKAILGREAVYLTRPML' A
#
# COMPACT_ATOMS: atom_id res chain seq x y z
N ILE A 1 -7.72 -6.35 2.40
CA ILE A 1 -6.77 -7.32 2.97
C ILE A 1 -7.40 -8.70 2.87
N GLN A 2 -6.72 -9.66 2.24
CA GLN A 2 -7.28 -11.00 1.98
C GLN A 2 -6.47 -12.13 2.63
N SER A 3 -5.27 -11.83 3.14
CA SER A 3 -4.40 -12.79 3.83
C SER A 3 -4.09 -12.32 5.25
N GLU A 4 -3.92 -13.28 6.16
CA GLU A 4 -3.46 -13.06 7.54
C GLU A 4 -1.99 -12.60 7.57
N ASP A 5 -1.20 -12.91 6.55
CA ASP A 5 0.22 -12.56 6.43
C ASP A 5 0.45 -11.18 5.78
N PHE A 6 -0.60 -10.36 5.70
CA PHE A 6 -0.51 -9.02 5.12
C PHE A 6 0.49 -8.15 5.88
N ARG A 7 1.40 -7.51 5.13
CA ARG A 7 2.38 -6.56 5.69
C ARG A 7 2.83 -5.55 4.64
N PHE A 8 2.99 -4.29 5.05
CA PHE A 8 3.74 -3.31 4.27
C PHE A 8 5.22 -3.71 4.23
N VAL A 9 5.93 -3.33 3.16
CA VAL A 9 7.37 -3.63 3.02
C VAL A 9 8.24 -2.92 4.06
N ARG A 10 7.73 -1.83 4.63
CA ARG A 10 8.32 -1.04 5.71
C ARG A 10 7.19 -0.36 6.51
N PRO A 11 7.45 0.14 7.72
CA PRO A 11 6.50 1.03 8.39
C PRO A 11 6.17 2.24 7.52
N LEU A 12 4.87 2.52 7.35
CA LEU A 12 4.36 3.68 6.61
C LEU A 12 3.53 4.55 7.54
N ILE A 13 3.78 5.85 7.49
CA ILE A 13 3.09 6.89 8.27
C ILE A 13 1.97 7.53 7.44
N GLY A 14 2.13 7.56 6.11
CA GLY A 14 1.29 8.28 5.17
C GLY A 14 2.08 9.36 4.43
N PHE A 15 1.68 9.62 3.20
CA PHE A 15 2.31 10.51 2.23
C PHE A 15 3.68 10.06 1.70
N GLU A 16 4.14 8.83 2.00
CA GLU A 16 5.23 8.24 1.26
C GLU A 16 4.83 8.00 -0.21
N THR A 17 5.76 8.28 -1.11
CA THR A 17 5.56 8.16 -2.56
C THR A 17 6.42 7.04 -3.12
N PHE A 18 5.87 6.31 -4.07
CA PHE A 18 6.44 5.15 -4.73
C PHE A 18 6.47 5.35 -6.25
N ALA A 19 7.52 4.85 -6.90
CA ALA A 19 7.60 4.81 -8.36
C ALA A 19 6.70 3.72 -8.94
N LYS A 20 6.33 3.81 -10.23
CA LYS A 20 5.50 2.78 -10.86
C LYS A 20 6.13 1.39 -10.75
N GLY A 21 5.36 0.43 -10.28
CA GLY A 21 5.76 -0.98 -10.11
C GLY A 21 6.55 -1.26 -8.83
N GLU A 22 6.91 -0.23 -8.06
CA GLU A 22 7.56 -0.39 -6.77
C GLU A 22 6.64 -1.11 -5.78
N LEU A 23 7.22 -1.99 -4.96
CA LEU A 23 6.49 -2.84 -4.04
C LEU A 23 6.06 -2.06 -2.79
N ILE A 24 4.77 -2.09 -2.47
CA ILE A 24 4.17 -1.39 -1.32
C ILE A 24 3.90 -2.37 -0.17
N ALA A 25 3.31 -3.52 -0.47
CA ALA A 25 2.91 -4.52 0.52
C ALA A 25 2.86 -5.92 -0.07
N HIS A 26 2.96 -6.93 0.80
CA HIS A 26 2.59 -8.30 0.49
C HIS A 26 1.22 -8.62 1.10
N ASN A 27 0.36 -9.29 0.35
CA ASN A 27 -0.94 -9.79 0.80
C ASN A 27 -1.01 -11.30 0.56
N GLY A 28 -0.29 -12.07 1.39
CA GLY A 28 -0.08 -13.49 1.16
C GLY A 28 0.90 -13.72 0.01
N ALA A 29 0.45 -14.44 -1.03
CA ALA A 29 1.24 -14.68 -2.25
C ALA A 29 1.23 -13.50 -3.22
N ASP A 30 0.34 -12.52 -3.02
CA ASP A 30 0.17 -11.39 -3.92
C ASP A 30 1.03 -10.20 -3.51
N ASP A 31 1.70 -9.61 -4.49
CA ASP A 31 2.42 -8.34 -4.36
C ASP A 31 1.49 -7.16 -4.69
N ILE A 32 1.37 -6.22 -3.77
CA ILE A 32 0.72 -4.93 -4.01
C ILE A 32 1.78 -3.93 -4.45
N ARG A 33 1.70 -3.50 -5.70
CA ARG A 33 2.66 -2.59 -6.33
C ARG A 33 2.01 -1.28 -6.74
N ALA A 34 2.79 -0.20 -6.76
CA ALA A 34 2.34 1.11 -7.21
C ALA A 34 1.88 1.06 -8.69
N PRO A 35 0.64 1.46 -9.01
CA PRO A 35 0.12 1.37 -10.39
C PRO A 35 0.60 2.50 -11.31
N CYS A 36 1.13 3.59 -10.76
CA CYS A 36 1.57 4.78 -11.49
C CYS A 36 2.78 5.42 -10.82
N ASP A 37 3.44 6.34 -11.53
CA ASP A 37 4.48 7.18 -10.96
C ASP A 37 3.87 8.20 -10.02
N ASP A 38 4.67 8.63 -9.05
CA ASP A 38 4.25 9.48 -7.94
C ASP A 38 3.01 8.92 -7.21
N CYS A 39 2.95 7.59 -7.06
CA CYS A 39 1.89 6.92 -6.34
C CYS A 39 2.10 7.10 -4.83
N THR A 40 1.24 7.89 -4.21
CA THR A 40 1.33 8.23 -2.79
C THR A 40 0.43 7.33 -1.96
N VAL A 41 0.97 6.78 -0.88
CA VAL A 41 0.21 6.08 0.15
C VAL A 41 -0.53 7.09 1.02
N PHE A 42 -1.84 6.97 1.09
CA PHE A 42 -2.70 7.80 1.92
C PHE A 42 -3.45 6.94 2.94
N MET A 43 -3.36 7.33 4.22
CA MET A 43 -3.98 6.63 5.35
C MET A 43 -3.67 5.12 5.39
N PRO A 44 -2.41 4.71 5.58
CA PRO A 44 -2.08 3.30 5.78
C PRO A 44 -2.72 2.77 7.07
N ALA A 45 -3.29 1.57 7.00
CA ALA A 45 -3.90 0.91 8.13
C ALA A 45 -2.81 0.58 9.17
N GLN A 46 -2.99 1.09 10.39
CA GLN A 46 -2.10 0.81 11.51
C GLN A 46 -2.09 -0.67 11.91
N LYS A 47 -3.22 -1.36 11.68
CA LYS A 47 -3.37 -2.80 11.93
C LYS A 47 -4.01 -3.47 10.72
N ALA A 48 -3.41 -4.57 10.26
CA ALA A 48 -4.01 -5.42 9.24
C ALA A 48 -5.22 -6.16 9.82
N ILE A 49 -6.39 -5.98 9.19
CA ILE A 49 -7.63 -6.67 9.55
C ILE A 49 -8.17 -7.32 8.27
N LEU A 50 -8.34 -8.65 8.31
CA LEU A 50 -8.92 -9.40 7.19
C LEU A 50 -10.27 -8.79 6.76
N GLY A 51 -10.46 -8.69 5.45
CA GLY A 51 -11.66 -8.12 4.85
C GLY A 51 -11.74 -6.59 4.87
N ARG A 52 -10.81 -5.88 5.52
CA ARG A 52 -10.76 -4.40 5.53
C ARG A 52 -9.76 -3.85 4.53
N GLU A 53 -9.94 -2.58 4.18
CA GLU A 53 -9.02 -1.79 3.37
C GLU A 53 -7.69 -1.59 4.10
N ALA A 54 -6.58 -1.74 3.37
CA ALA A 54 -5.25 -1.54 3.92
C ALA A 54 -4.76 -0.09 3.79
N VAL A 55 -5.06 0.56 2.67
CA VAL A 55 -4.45 1.83 2.29
C VAL A 55 -5.20 2.42 1.10
N TYR A 56 -5.18 3.73 0.97
CA TYR A 56 -5.59 4.42 -0.25
C TYR A 56 -4.36 4.83 -1.05
N LEU A 57 -4.43 4.70 -2.37
CA LEU A 57 -3.38 5.17 -3.26
C LEU A 57 -3.86 6.42 -3.99
N THR A 58 -3.08 7.48 -3.93
CA THR A 58 -3.37 8.75 -4.59
C THR A 58 -2.26 9.10 -5.56
N ARG A 59 -2.54 10.00 -6.49
CA ARG A 59 -1.54 10.59 -7.39
C ARG A 59 -1.75 12.10 -7.45
N PRO A 60 -0.70 12.90 -7.69
CA PRO A 60 -0.86 14.32 -7.95
C PRO A 60 -1.79 14.57 -9.14
N MET A 61 -2.68 15.56 -9.00
CA MET A 61 -3.46 16.12 -10.10
C MET A 61 -2.87 17.49 -10.40
N LEU A 62 -1.89 17.51 -11.32
CA LEU A 62 -1.36 18.73 -11.91
C LEU A 62 -2.08 19.02 -13.23
#